data_AF-A0A836UQ65-F1
#
_entry.id   AF-A0A836UQ65-F1
#
_cell.length_a   1.000
_cell.length_b   1.000
_cell.length_c   1.000
_cell.angle_alpha   90.00
_cell.angle_beta   90.00
_cell.angle_gamma   90.00
#
_symmetry.space_group_name_H-M   'P 1'
#
loop_
_entity.id
_entity.type
_entity.pdbx_description
1 polymer ?
#
loop_
_entity_poly.entity_id
_entity_poly.type
_entity_poly.pdbx_seq_one_letter_code
_entity_poly.pdbx_strand_id
1 'polypeptide(L)'
;MGDGAVNIIRLVIDLYATVLLVRLLLQLVQADFFNPISQTIFKVTAPVVETLHKIFPTFGKFNTAALISAILVKWSFFIIMIGFGKVLVEQLPTYLFVAALSLLASLIQIYFYGILILAISSWVGTTNHPTIRVISQIIDPYMKPFRKVIPPIGMIDISPMVAIFTLMFIRGQVLPVLSGLI
;
A
#
# COMPACT_ATOMS: atom_id res chain seq x y z
N MET A 1 -16.86 -24.31 -2.70
CA MET A 1 -17.20 -22.88 -2.89
C MET A 1 -17.01 -22.53 -4.35
N GLY A 2 -17.94 -21.78 -4.96
CA GLY A 2 -17.70 -21.22 -6.29
C GLY A 2 -16.57 -20.19 -6.27
N ASP A 3 -15.93 -19.95 -7.42
CA ASP A 3 -14.80 -19.01 -7.52
C ASP A 3 -15.14 -17.59 -7.05
N GLY A 4 -16.42 -17.21 -7.08
CA GLY A 4 -16.90 -15.96 -6.51
C GLY A 4 -16.60 -15.77 -5.02
N ALA A 5 -16.78 -16.80 -4.18
CA ALA A 5 -16.55 -16.67 -2.74
C ALA A 5 -15.05 -16.47 -2.41
N VAL A 6 -14.18 -17.17 -3.13
CA VAL A 6 -12.72 -17.00 -3.00
C VAL A 6 -12.29 -15.58 -3.39
N ASN A 7 -12.89 -15.02 -4.45
CA ASN A 7 -12.60 -13.66 -4.88
C ASN A 7 -13.06 -12.60 -3.87
N ILE A 8 -14.23 -12.80 -3.24
CA ILE A 8 -14.71 -11.91 -2.17
C ILE A 8 -13.76 -11.95 -0.97
N ILE A 9 -13.34 -13.13 -0.54
CA ILE A 9 -12.38 -13.28 0.58
C ILE A 9 -11.07 -12.56 0.24
N ARG A 10 -10.54 -12.79 -0.97
CA ARG A 10 -9.33 -12.12 -1.45
C ARG A 10 -9.48 -10.60 -1.43
N LEU A 11 -10.59 -10.07 -1.95
CA LEU A 11 -10.86 -8.64 -1.98
C LEU A 11 -10.87 -8.03 -0.58
N VAL A 12 -11.55 -8.66 0.38
CA VAL A 12 -11.62 -8.17 1.77
C VAL A 12 -10.23 -8.15 2.41
N ILE A 13 -9.46 -9.22 2.23
CA ILE A 13 -8.09 -9.31 2.75
C ILE A 13 -7.18 -8.27 2.10
N ASP A 14 -7.27 -8.10 0.79
CA ASP A 14 -6.47 -7.13 0.04
C ASP A 14 -6.78 -5.69 0.43
N LEU A 15 -8.07 -5.35 0.62
CA LEU A 15 -8.49 -4.05 1.12
C LEU A 15 -7.96 -3.80 2.54
N TYR A 16 -8.12 -4.76 3.45
CA TYR A 16 -7.65 -4.58 4.83
C TYR A 16 -6.12 -4.46 4.92
N ALA A 17 -5.38 -5.30 4.18
CA ALA A 17 -3.93 -5.19 4.07
C ALA A 17 -3.49 -3.84 3.46
N THR A 18 -4.25 -3.31 2.50
CA THR A 18 -4.00 -1.97 1.93
C THR A 18 -4.19 -0.89 3.00
N VAL A 19 -5.22 -0.98 3.84
CA VAL A 19 -5.42 -0.05 4.98
C VAL A 19 -4.25 -0.13 5.97
N LEU A 20 -3.72 -1.33 6.25
CA LEU A 20 -2.52 -1.51 7.08
C LEU A 20 -1.27 -0.89 6.45
N LEU A 21 -1.08 -1.04 5.13
CA LEU A 21 0.00 -0.36 4.41
C LEU A 21 -0.16 1.16 4.47
N VAL A 22 -1.38 1.70 4.31
CA VAL A 22 -1.61 3.13 4.45
C VAL A 22 -1.29 3.59 5.87
N ARG A 23 -1.66 2.83 6.93
CA ARG A 23 -1.25 3.13 8.31
C ARG A 23 0.27 3.24 8.43
N LEU A 24 1.01 2.27 7.87
CA LEU A 24 2.48 2.28 7.86
C LEU A 24 3.02 3.54 7.16
N LEU A 25 2.49 3.89 5.99
CA LEU A 25 2.89 5.08 5.24
C LEU A 25 2.60 6.37 6.00
N LEU A 26 1.42 6.50 6.61
CA LEU A 26 1.04 7.65 7.44
C LEU A 26 2.06 7.85 8.58
N GLN A 27 2.45 6.77 9.27
CA GLN A 27 3.43 6.87 10.34
C GLN A 27 4.83 7.19 9.82
N LEU A 28 5.22 6.61 8.68
CA LEU A 28 6.52 6.82 8.05
C LEU A 28 6.73 8.28 7.65
N VAL A 29 5.71 8.91 7.07
CA VAL A 29 5.75 10.32 6.66
C VAL A 29 5.37 11.28 7.79
N GLN A 30 4.98 10.77 8.97
CA GLN A 30 4.43 11.54 10.08
C GLN A 30 3.28 12.45 9.61
N ALA A 31 2.32 11.85 8.92
CA ALA A 31 1.14 12.53 8.41
C ALA A 31 0.30 13.14 9.54
N ASP A 32 -0.54 14.09 9.18
CA ASP A 32 -1.40 14.80 10.14
C ASP A 32 -2.40 13.83 10.80
N PHE A 33 -2.25 13.62 12.10
CA PHE A 33 -3.12 12.79 12.93
C PHE A 33 -4.46 13.46 13.26
N PHE A 34 -4.59 14.78 13.12
CA PHE A 34 -5.86 15.48 13.33
C PHE A 34 -6.83 15.25 12.17
N ASN A 35 -6.35 14.75 11.03
CA ASN A 35 -7.23 14.39 9.92
C ASN A 35 -8.11 13.17 10.28
N PRO A 36 -9.45 13.24 10.09
CA PRO A 36 -10.35 12.13 10.39
C PRO A 36 -10.00 10.82 9.68
N ILE A 37 -9.47 10.87 8.46
CA ILE A 37 -9.07 9.68 7.69
C ILE A 37 -7.88 9.00 8.35
N SER A 38 -6.86 9.78 8.75
CA SER A 38 -5.72 9.25 9.51
C SER A 38 -6.22 8.53 10.76
N GLN A 39 -7.04 9.18 11.59
CA GLN A 39 -7.56 8.58 12.82
C GLN A 39 -8.36 7.31 12.56
N THR A 40 -9.18 7.30 11.51
CA THR A 40 -9.99 6.12 11.13
C THR A 40 -9.09 4.96 10.78
N ILE A 41 -8.04 5.20 9.98
CA ILE A 41 -7.05 4.18 9.62
C ILE A 41 -6.36 3.63 10.87
N PHE A 42 -5.87 4.50 11.78
CA PHE A 42 -5.24 4.06 13.02
C PHE A 42 -6.20 3.27 13.92
N LYS A 43 -7.47 3.67 14.03
CA LYS A 43 -8.50 2.96 14.82
C LYS A 43 -8.82 1.58 14.25
N VAL A 44 -9.09 1.49 12.94
CA VAL A 44 -9.46 0.23 12.27
C VAL A 44 -8.32 -0.78 12.28
N THR A 45 -7.08 -0.31 12.27
CA THR A 45 -5.89 -1.18 12.25
C THR A 45 -5.34 -1.50 13.64
N ALA A 46 -5.76 -0.77 14.68
CA ALA A 46 -5.24 -0.93 16.04
C ALA A 46 -5.35 -2.37 16.59
N PRO A 47 -6.49 -3.10 16.46
CA PRO A 47 -6.60 -4.44 17.04
C PRO A 47 -5.50 -5.40 16.57
N VAL A 48 -5.09 -5.30 15.30
CA VAL A 48 -4.06 -6.16 14.72
C VAL A 48 -2.66 -5.61 15.00
N VAL A 49 -2.45 -4.30 14.81
CA VAL A 49 -1.12 -3.69 14.94
C VAL A 49 -0.67 -3.63 16.40
N GLU A 50 -1.53 -3.21 17.34
CA GLU A 50 -1.14 -3.08 18.76
C GLU A 50 -0.87 -4.45 19.39
N THR A 51 -1.54 -5.50 18.91
CA THR A 51 -1.26 -6.88 19.35
C THR A 51 0.15 -7.31 18.94
N LEU A 52 0.54 -7.03 17.70
CA LEU A 52 1.90 -7.32 17.21
C LEU A 52 2.95 -6.36 17.77
N HIS A 53 2.56 -5.14 18.16
CA HIS A 53 3.48 -4.16 18.72
C HIS A 53 4.12 -4.59 20.04
N LYS A 54 3.46 -5.51 20.76
CA LYS A 54 4.02 -6.17 21.95
C LYS A 54 5.29 -6.98 21.66
N ILE A 55 5.46 -7.42 20.40
CA ILE A 55 6.58 -8.26 19.96
C ILE A 55 7.53 -7.43 19.08
N PHE A 56 6.99 -6.58 18.22
CA PHE A 56 7.73 -5.85 17.20
C PHE A 56 7.76 -4.33 17.49
N PRO A 57 8.94 -3.76 17.83
CA PRO A 57 9.06 -2.35 18.18
C PRO A 57 9.06 -1.43 16.94
N THR A 58 8.72 -0.16 17.15
CA THR A 58 8.84 0.88 16.11
C THR A 58 10.28 1.39 16.08
N PHE A 59 10.93 1.38 14.92
CA PHE A 59 12.26 1.96 14.74
C PHE A 59 12.15 3.34 14.07
N GLY A 60 12.33 4.40 14.87
CA GLY A 60 12.18 5.78 14.40
C GLY A 60 10.75 6.06 13.90
N LYS A 61 10.59 6.33 12.60
CA LYS A 61 9.28 6.54 11.95
C LYS A 61 8.67 5.25 11.38
N PHE A 62 9.46 4.17 11.31
CA PHE A 62 9.08 2.94 10.64
C PHE A 62 8.44 1.96 11.63
N ASN A 63 7.15 1.69 11.44
CA ASN A 63 6.40 0.76 12.28
C ASN A 63 6.52 -0.68 11.76
N THR A 64 7.43 -1.45 12.36
CA THR A 64 7.64 -2.85 11.96
C THR A 64 6.41 -3.71 12.23
N ALA A 65 5.69 -3.47 13.33
CA ALA A 65 4.46 -4.18 13.64
C ALA A 65 3.40 -3.98 12.55
N ALA A 66 3.24 -2.76 12.02
CA ALA A 66 2.30 -2.49 10.94
C ALA A 66 2.69 -3.19 9.62
N LEU A 67 3.99 -3.24 9.28
CA LEU A 67 4.46 -4.00 8.12
C LEU A 67 4.15 -5.50 8.28
N ILE A 68 4.51 -6.07 9.44
CA ILE A 68 4.31 -7.50 9.71
C ILE A 68 2.82 -7.82 9.77
N SER A 69 1.98 -6.94 10.34
CA SER A 69 0.52 -7.08 10.29
C SER A 69 0.02 -7.19 8.85
N ALA A 70 0.48 -6.31 7.94
CA ALA A 70 0.06 -6.35 6.54
C ALA A 70 0.48 -7.67 5.85
N ILE A 71 1.69 -8.16 6.13
CA ILE A 71 2.20 -9.43 5.56
C ILE A 71 1.36 -10.60 6.07
N LEU A 72 1.14 -10.67 7.39
CA LEU A 72 0.38 -11.77 8.01
C LEU A 72 -1.08 -11.77 7.57
N VAL A 73 -1.69 -10.60 7.39
CA VAL A 73 -3.05 -10.48 6.83
C VAL A 73 -3.10 -11.04 5.41
N LYS A 74 -2.16 -10.67 4.53
CA LYS A 74 -2.07 -11.26 3.18
C LYS A 74 -1.82 -12.76 3.21
N TRP A 75 -0.93 -13.23 4.10
CA TRP A 75 -0.61 -14.64 4.24
C TRP A 75 -1.81 -15.47 4.75
N SER A 76 -2.67 -14.87 5.59
CA SER A 76 -3.88 -15.53 6.10
C SER A 76 -4.82 -16.00 4.99
N PHE A 77 -4.84 -15.35 3.83
CA PHE A 77 -5.60 -15.81 2.67
C PHE A 77 -5.20 -17.23 2.27
N PHE A 78 -3.90 -17.53 2.21
CA PHE A 78 -3.41 -18.85 1.82
C PHE A 78 -3.71 -19.91 2.89
N ILE A 79 -3.67 -19.53 4.16
CA ILE A 79 -4.08 -20.40 5.27
C ILE A 79 -5.56 -20.79 5.13
N ILE A 80 -6.42 -19.82 4.84
CA ILE A 80 -7.85 -20.07 4.61
C ILE A 80 -8.02 -21.00 3.40
N MET A 81 -7.25 -20.80 2.32
CA MET A 81 -7.32 -21.61 1.10
C MET A 81 -6.87 -23.06 1.26
N ILE A 82 -6.07 -23.39 2.28
CA ILE A 82 -5.76 -24.79 2.63
C ILE A 82 -7.04 -25.53 2.99
N GLY A 83 -7.92 -24.93 3.80
CA GLY A 83 -9.20 -25.52 4.17
C GLY A 83 -10.15 -25.76 2.99
N PHE A 84 -9.92 -25.09 1.85
CA PHE A 84 -10.65 -25.28 0.60
C PHE A 84 -9.96 -26.23 -0.38
N GLY A 85 -8.83 -26.83 0.00
CA GLY A 85 -8.05 -27.72 -0.87
C GLY A 85 -7.44 -27.04 -2.10
N LYS A 86 -7.41 -25.70 -2.13
CA LYS A 86 -6.83 -24.92 -3.25
C LYS A 86 -5.32 -24.71 -3.10
N VAL A 87 -4.79 -24.97 -1.91
CA VAL A 87 -3.41 -24.68 -1.51
C VAL A 87 -2.86 -25.84 -0.68
N LEU A 88 -1.61 -26.25 -0.97
CA LEU A 88 -0.90 -27.28 -0.21
C LEU A 88 -0.17 -26.68 1.00
N VAL A 89 -0.16 -27.42 2.12
CA VAL A 89 0.51 -27.01 3.38
C VAL A 89 2.02 -26.87 3.20
N GLU A 90 2.63 -27.75 2.41
CA GLU A 90 4.09 -27.79 2.18
C GLU A 90 4.63 -26.51 1.53
N GLN A 91 3.77 -25.79 0.80
CA GLN A 91 4.11 -24.56 0.09
C GLN A 91 3.93 -23.29 0.96
N LEU A 92 3.57 -23.42 2.25
CA LEU A 92 3.36 -22.28 3.15
C LEU A 92 4.51 -21.25 3.18
N PRO A 93 5.80 -21.65 3.19
CA PRO A 93 6.91 -20.70 3.13
C PRO A 93 6.91 -19.87 1.84
N THR A 94 6.65 -20.50 0.70
CA THR A 94 6.51 -19.82 -0.59
C THR A 94 5.37 -18.81 -0.55
N TYR A 95 4.22 -19.17 0.02
CA TYR A 95 3.10 -18.24 0.14
C TYR A 95 3.35 -17.05 1.07
N LEU A 96 4.21 -17.20 2.08
CA LEU A 96 4.63 -16.07 2.90
C LEU A 96 5.42 -15.06 2.07
N PHE A 97 6.31 -15.54 1.19
CA PHE A 97 7.04 -14.66 0.28
C PHE A 97 6.10 -14.01 -0.76
N VAL A 98 5.17 -14.78 -1.34
CA VAL A 98 4.16 -14.26 -2.26
C VAL A 98 3.32 -13.17 -1.57
N ALA A 99 2.94 -13.37 -0.30
CA ALA A 99 2.23 -12.37 0.49
C ALA A 99 3.06 -11.08 0.63
N ALA A 100 4.35 -11.19 0.95
CA ALA A 100 5.25 -10.04 1.06
C ALA A 100 5.43 -9.31 -0.28
N LEU A 101 5.65 -10.01 -1.39
CA LEU A 101 5.72 -9.40 -2.73
C LEU A 101 4.40 -8.73 -3.12
N SER A 102 3.26 -9.33 -2.77
CA SER A 102 1.95 -8.77 -3.08
C SER A 102 1.72 -7.41 -2.40
N LEU A 103 2.37 -7.15 -1.25
CA LEU A 103 2.35 -5.82 -0.62
C LEU A 103 3.09 -4.78 -1.43
N LEU A 104 4.17 -5.14 -2.14
CA LEU A 104 4.84 -4.22 -3.06
C LEU A 104 3.90 -3.83 -4.20
N ALA A 105 3.11 -4.78 -4.72
CA ALA A 105 2.09 -4.49 -5.72
C ALA A 105 1.00 -3.55 -5.16
N SER A 106 0.53 -3.78 -3.93
CA SER A 106 -0.41 -2.89 -3.25
C SER A 106 0.18 -1.49 -3.00
N LEU A 107 1.47 -1.41 -2.65
CA LEU A 107 2.18 -0.15 -2.46
C LEU A 107 2.22 0.66 -3.77
N ILE A 108 2.54 0.00 -4.89
CA ILE A 108 2.50 0.63 -6.22
C ILE A 108 1.09 1.16 -6.54
N GLN A 109 0.04 0.40 -6.22
CA GLN A 109 -1.34 0.86 -6.43
C GLN A 109 -1.67 2.09 -5.58
N ILE A 110 -1.25 2.12 -4.31
CA ILE A 110 -1.43 3.29 -3.43
C ILE A 110 -0.79 4.53 -4.07
N TYR A 111 0.45 4.44 -4.54
CA TYR A 111 1.12 5.56 -5.19
C TYR A 111 0.47 5.94 -6.52
N PHE A 112 0.12 4.96 -7.36
CA PHE A 112 -0.53 5.20 -8.65
C PHE A 112 -1.84 5.98 -8.48
N TYR A 113 -2.75 5.47 -7.63
CA TYR A 113 -4.03 6.13 -7.39
C TYR A 113 -3.88 7.44 -6.63
N GLY A 114 -2.94 7.53 -5.68
CA GLY A 114 -2.67 8.77 -4.97
C GLY A 114 -2.18 9.89 -5.90
N ILE A 115 -1.25 9.59 -6.82
CA ILE A 115 -0.80 10.56 -7.83
C ILE A 115 -1.96 10.97 -8.74
N LEU A 116 -2.79 10.03 -9.19
CA LEU A 116 -3.98 10.34 -9.99
C LEU A 116 -4.97 11.25 -9.24
N ILE A 117 -5.24 10.96 -7.96
CA ILE A 117 -6.11 11.78 -7.13
C ILE A 117 -5.55 13.21 -7.03
N LEU A 118 -4.25 13.37 -6.78
CA LEU A 118 -3.63 14.70 -6.70
C LEU A 118 -3.68 15.46 -8.04
N ALA A 119 -3.45 14.76 -9.16
CA ALA A 119 -3.53 15.34 -10.50
C ALA A 119 -4.95 15.76 -10.88
N ILE A 120 -5.96 14.96 -10.52
CA ILE A 120 -7.36 15.32 -10.73
C ILE A 120 -7.73 16.49 -9.82
N SER A 121 -7.35 16.45 -8.54
CA SER A 121 -7.61 17.52 -7.57
C SER A 121 -7.00 18.86 -7.95
N SER A 122 -5.83 18.88 -8.60
CA SER A 122 -5.23 20.12 -9.11
C SER A 122 -6.03 20.66 -10.30
N TRP A 123 -6.52 19.81 -11.19
CA TRP A 123 -7.32 20.23 -12.33
C TRP A 123 -8.69 20.78 -11.93
N VAL A 124 -9.36 20.16 -10.94
CA VAL A 124 -10.65 20.64 -10.45
C VAL A 124 -10.55 21.75 -9.39
N GLY A 125 -9.34 22.12 -8.96
CA GLY A 125 -9.12 23.19 -7.98
C GLY A 125 -9.44 22.84 -6.52
N THR A 126 -9.35 21.57 -6.11
CA THR A 126 -9.71 21.09 -4.75
C THR A 126 -8.50 20.77 -3.87
N THR A 127 -7.32 21.29 -4.20
CA THR A 127 -6.03 20.99 -3.54
C THR A 127 -5.99 21.30 -2.04
N ASN A 128 -6.84 22.22 -1.57
CA ASN A 128 -6.89 22.63 -0.15
C ASN A 128 -7.71 21.69 0.75
N HIS A 129 -8.41 20.70 0.18
CA HIS A 129 -9.27 19.80 0.95
C HIS A 129 -8.45 18.94 1.94
N PRO A 130 -8.88 18.75 3.20
CA PRO A 130 -8.10 18.04 4.22
C PRO A 130 -7.64 16.64 3.81
N THR A 131 -8.51 15.87 3.14
CA THR A 131 -8.16 14.54 2.62
C THR A 131 -7.03 14.58 1.59
N ILE A 132 -7.05 15.60 0.71
CA ILE A 132 -6.03 15.77 -0.33
C ILE A 132 -4.67 16.09 0.30
N ARG A 133 -4.65 16.84 1.41
CA ARG A 133 -3.43 17.12 2.17
C ARG A 133 -2.79 15.85 2.76
N VAL A 134 -3.57 14.90 3.26
CA VAL A 134 -3.01 13.64 3.77
C VAL A 134 -2.50 12.76 2.63
N ILE A 135 -3.22 12.73 1.50
CA ILE A 135 -2.76 12.03 0.31
C ILE A 135 -1.44 12.65 -0.19
N SER A 136 -1.34 13.99 -0.24
CA SER A 136 -0.11 14.65 -0.66
C SER A 136 1.07 14.30 0.25
N GLN A 137 0.88 14.26 1.57
CA GLN A 137 1.91 13.84 2.52
C GLN A 137 2.45 12.42 2.25
N ILE A 138 1.58 11.47 1.89
CA ILE A 138 1.98 10.09 1.54
C ILE A 138 2.75 10.06 0.21
N ILE A 139 2.31 10.83 -0.78
CA ILE A 139 2.79 10.77 -2.15
C ILE A 139 4.05 11.62 -2.38
N ASP A 140 4.21 12.72 -1.65
CA ASP A 140 5.29 13.69 -1.83
C ASP A 140 6.70 13.10 -1.72
N PRO A 141 7.01 12.17 -0.79
CA PRO A 141 8.34 11.54 -0.74
C PRO A 141 8.72 10.83 -2.04
N TYR A 142 7.74 10.19 -2.70
CA TYR A 142 7.95 9.54 -3.99
C TYR A 142 8.01 10.55 -5.13
N MET A 143 7.19 11.61 -5.10
CA MET A 143 7.13 12.64 -6.14
C MET A 143 8.32 13.61 -6.14
N LYS A 144 8.94 13.85 -4.97
CA LYS A 144 10.00 14.85 -4.79
C LYS A 144 11.22 14.64 -5.70
N PRO A 145 11.75 13.40 -5.89
CA PRO A 145 12.81 13.15 -6.86
C PRO A 145 12.42 13.52 -8.30
N PHE A 146 11.20 13.17 -8.76
CA PHE A 146 10.76 13.47 -10.12
C PHE A 146 10.65 14.97 -10.36
N ARG A 147 10.05 15.71 -9.42
CA ARG A 147 9.95 17.19 -9.48
C ARG A 147 11.31 17.89 -9.44
N LYS A 148 12.34 17.24 -8.87
CA LYS A 148 13.70 17.79 -8.83
C LYS A 148 14.43 17.61 -10.18
N VAL A 149 14.16 16.51 -10.87
CA VAL A 149 14.82 16.17 -12.15
C VAL A 149 14.09 16.81 -13.34
N ILE A 150 12.76 16.89 -13.28
CA ILE A 150 11.91 17.38 -14.37
C ILE A 150 11.44 18.79 -14.00
N PRO A 151 12.01 19.85 -14.59
CA PRO A 151 11.49 21.20 -14.38
C PRO A 151 10.08 21.31 -14.97
N PRO A 152 9.19 22.12 -14.37
CA PRO A 152 7.87 22.37 -14.93
C PRO A 152 7.98 23.01 -16.32
N ILE A 153 7.18 22.53 -17.27
CA ILE A 153 7.12 23.08 -18.63
C ILE A 153 5.98 24.10 -18.66
N GLY A 154 6.34 25.38 -18.52
CA GLY A 154 5.35 26.45 -18.32
C GLY A 154 4.58 26.25 -17.01
N MET A 155 3.24 26.18 -17.09
CA MET A 155 2.36 25.96 -15.93
C MET A 155 2.01 24.48 -15.67
N ILE A 156 2.52 23.56 -16.49
CA ILE A 156 2.14 22.14 -16.43
C ILE A 156 3.25 21.33 -15.74
N ASP A 157 2.90 20.65 -14.65
CA ASP A 157 3.76 19.67 -13.99
C ASP A 157 3.63 18.31 -14.69
N ILE A 158 4.65 17.93 -15.46
CA ILE A 158 4.72 16.62 -16.15
C ILE A 158 5.29 15.53 -15.24
N SER A 159 5.84 15.87 -14.07
CA SER A 159 6.42 14.91 -13.12
C SER A 159 5.47 13.77 -12.73
N PRO A 160 4.16 14.00 -12.49
CA PRO A 160 3.21 12.93 -12.16
C PRO A 160 3.13 11.85 -13.23
N MET A 161 3.23 12.25 -14.51
CA MET A 161 3.17 11.32 -15.64
C MET A 161 4.37 10.37 -15.64
N VAL A 162 5.58 10.93 -15.48
CA VAL A 162 6.83 10.14 -15.45
C VAL A 162 6.90 9.24 -14.22
N ALA A 163 6.42 9.76 -13.07
CA ALA A 163 6.30 8.98 -11.85
C ALA A 163 5.36 7.78 -12.04
N ILE A 164 4.19 7.98 -12.64
CA ILE A 164 3.25 6.90 -12.98
C ILE A 164 3.87 5.88 -13.94
N PHE A 165 4.56 6.33 -14.99
CA PHE A 165 5.23 5.40 -15.92
C PHE A 165 6.28 4.54 -15.21
N THR A 166 7.03 5.11 -14.27
CA THR A 166 8.00 4.38 -13.46
C THR A 166 7.32 3.30 -12.61
N LEU A 167 6.20 3.63 -11.97
CA LEU A 167 5.39 2.66 -11.22
C LEU A 167 4.85 1.53 -12.10
N MET A 168 4.34 1.86 -13.29
CA MET A 168 3.82 0.88 -14.24
C MET A 168 4.92 -0.05 -14.74
N PHE A 169 6.11 0.48 -15.03
CA PHE A 169 7.26 -0.31 -15.42
C PHE A 169 7.66 -1.30 -14.31
N ILE A 170 7.77 -0.83 -13.07
CA ILE A 170 8.10 -1.70 -11.92
C ILE A 170 7.04 -2.80 -11.77
N ARG A 171 5.76 -2.45 -11.86
CA ARG A 171 4.65 -3.41 -11.72
C ARG A 171 4.63 -4.46 -12.84
N GLY A 172 4.86 -4.03 -14.08
CA GLY A 172 4.72 -4.90 -15.26
C GLY A 172 5.97 -5.72 -15.58
N GLN A 173 7.16 -5.20 -15.26
CA GLN A 173 8.43 -5.83 -15.65
C GLN A 173 9.20 -6.38 -14.45
N VAL A 174 9.30 -5.61 -13.36
CA VAL A 174 10.16 -5.97 -12.22
C VAL A 174 9.47 -6.98 -11.30
N LEU A 175 8.21 -6.75 -10.91
CA LEU A 175 7.50 -7.64 -9.99
C LEU A 175 7.33 -9.08 -10.52
N PRO A 176 6.97 -9.32 -11.79
CA PRO A 176 6.86 -10.68 -12.31
C PRO A 176 8.19 -11.44 -12.28
N VAL A 177 9.30 -10.76 -12.59
CA VAL A 177 10.65 -11.35 -12.49
C VAL A 177 10.93 -11.79 -11.06
N LEU A 178 10.67 -10.93 -10.06
CA LEU A 178 10.86 -11.28 -8.65
C LEU A 178 9.97 -12.45 -8.21
N SER A 179 8.73 -12.51 -8.70
CA SER A 179 7.83 -13.64 -8.38
C SER A 179 8.23 -14.94 -9.05
N GLY A 180 8.92 -14.90 -10.19
CA GLY A 180 9.39 -16.09 -10.90
C GLY A 180 10.69 -16.69 -10.35
N LEU A 181 11.31 -16.07 -9.34
CA LEU A 181 12.52 -16.59 -8.68
C LEU A 181 12.22 -17.67 -7.63
N ILE A 182 10.94 -18.00 -7.40
CA ILE A 182 10.46 -18.88 -6.33
C ILE A 182 9.45 -19.84 -6.92
#